data_AF-A0A942LHZ8-F1
#
_entry.id   AF-A0A942LHZ8-F1
#
_cell.length_a   1.000
_cell.length_b   1.000
_cell.length_c   1.000
_cell.angle_alpha   90.00
_cell.angle_beta   90.00
_cell.angle_gamma   90.00
#
_symmetry.space_group_name_H-M   'P 1'
#
loop_
_entity.id
_entity.type
_entity.pdbx_description
1 polymer ?
#
loop_
_entity_poly.entity_id
_entity_poly.type
_entity_poly.pdbx_seq_one_letter_code
_entity_poly.pdbx_strand_id
1 'polypeptide(L)'
;MPALEDSLREQHEVLTAQATTAPAPLADAHEAARVAAVVTSAPVGMPPSWLAQLPALEVLSSFGVGLDRLPLDAARAQGLPVGYTPNVLNDCVADLAMGLLIDGARRIAAADRFVRRGDWLQGRYPPTTRVSGKRLGIVGLGRIGQAVARRAAGFDMSIGYHNRRPMEGVAWRHEASLLALAGWADFLVL
;
A
#
# COMPACT_ATOMS: atom_id res chain seq x y z
N MET A 1 3.81 -13.41 9.51
CA MET A 1 3.22 -12.38 10.39
C MET A 1 2.75 -13.06 11.67
N PRO A 2 3.51 -12.98 12.78
CA PRO A 2 3.30 -13.85 13.93
C PRO A 2 1.86 -13.85 14.49
N ALA A 3 1.31 -12.69 14.84
CA ALA A 3 -0.01 -12.60 15.47
C ALA A 3 -1.17 -13.13 14.60
N LEU A 4 -1.12 -12.94 13.27
CA LEU A 4 -2.14 -13.46 12.36
C LEU A 4 -2.03 -14.98 12.24
N GLU A 5 -0.81 -15.49 12.08
CA GLU A 5 -0.56 -16.93 12.00
C GLU A 5 -0.95 -17.65 13.30
N ASP A 6 -0.65 -17.05 14.44
CA ASP A 6 -1.01 -17.60 15.76
C ASP A 6 -2.53 -17.69 15.91
N SER A 7 -3.26 -16.62 15.57
CA SER A 7 -4.73 -16.62 15.59
C SER A 7 -5.34 -17.63 14.63
N LEU A 8 -4.74 -17.86 13.46
CA LEU A 8 -5.19 -18.89 12.53
C LEU A 8 -4.91 -20.30 13.06
N ARG A 9 -3.76 -20.53 13.68
CA ARG A 9 -3.37 -21.84 14.26
C ARG A 9 -4.25 -22.24 15.45
N GLU A 10 -4.89 -21.29 16.13
CA GLU A 10 -5.86 -21.58 17.19
C GLU A 10 -7.14 -22.26 16.66
N GLN A 11 -7.51 -22.02 15.40
CA GLN A 11 -8.79 -22.45 14.83
C GLN A 11 -8.65 -23.37 13.61
N HIS A 12 -7.46 -23.44 13.00
CA HIS A 12 -7.23 -24.10 11.73
C HIS A 12 -5.86 -24.82 11.67
N GLU A 13 -5.78 -25.84 10.83
CA GLU A 13 -4.50 -26.41 10.38
C GLU A 13 -3.87 -25.44 9.36
N VAL A 14 -2.72 -24.86 9.69
CA VAL A 14 -2.09 -23.81 8.86
C VAL A 14 -0.88 -24.36 8.11
N LEU A 15 -1.01 -24.45 6.79
CA LEU A 15 0.11 -24.68 5.88
C LEU A 15 0.79 -23.36 5.56
N THR A 16 2.05 -23.21 5.99
CA THR A 16 2.82 -21.98 5.76
C THR A 16 3.72 -22.16 4.54
N ALA A 17 3.45 -21.45 3.45
CA ALA A 17 4.39 -21.35 2.34
C ALA A 17 5.66 -20.60 2.81
N GLN A 18 6.84 -21.04 2.35
CA GLN A 18 8.09 -20.33 2.65
C GLN A 18 7.99 -18.86 2.25
N ALA A 19 8.62 -17.97 3.06
CA ALA A 19 8.61 -16.53 2.86
C ALA A 19 9.27 -16.14 1.54
N THR A 20 8.47 -16.12 0.47
CA THR A 20 8.87 -15.77 -0.87
C THR A 20 7.89 -14.71 -1.41
N THR A 21 8.35 -13.91 -2.37
CA THR A 21 7.53 -12.87 -3.02
C THR A 21 6.63 -13.44 -4.13
N ALA A 22 6.58 -14.75 -4.28
CA ALA A 22 5.82 -15.46 -5.28
C ALA A 22 5.00 -16.57 -4.60
N PRO A 23 3.80 -16.89 -5.11
CA PRO A 23 3.08 -18.07 -4.67
C PRO A 23 3.94 -19.33 -4.90
N ALA A 24 4.27 -20.05 -3.84
CA ALA A 24 5.01 -21.31 -3.94
C ALA A 24 4.03 -22.45 -4.26
N PRO A 25 4.34 -23.36 -5.20
CA PRO A 25 3.47 -24.49 -5.49
C PRO A 25 3.25 -25.33 -4.22
N LEU A 26 2.01 -25.81 -4.04
CA LEU A 26 1.72 -26.80 -3.00
C LEU A 26 2.49 -28.08 -3.34
N ALA A 27 3.32 -28.54 -2.42
CA ALA A 27 4.25 -29.64 -2.69
C ALA A 27 3.54 -31.00 -2.72
N ASP A 28 2.41 -31.15 -2.01
CA ASP A 28 1.66 -32.39 -1.91
C ASP A 28 0.21 -32.20 -2.42
N ALA A 29 -0.19 -33.05 -3.38
CA ALA A 29 -1.54 -33.07 -3.92
C ALA A 29 -2.59 -33.47 -2.86
N HIS A 30 -2.21 -34.26 -1.86
CA HIS A 30 -3.10 -34.63 -0.76
C HIS A 30 -3.39 -33.45 0.17
N GLU A 31 -2.35 -32.65 0.49
CA GLU A 31 -2.52 -31.39 1.23
C GLU A 31 -3.38 -30.41 0.43
N ALA A 32 -3.08 -30.21 -0.85
CA ALA A 32 -3.81 -29.31 -1.73
C ALA A 32 -5.31 -29.65 -1.81
N ALA A 33 -5.66 -30.95 -1.84
CA ALA A 33 -7.04 -31.40 -1.86
C ALA A 33 -7.85 -31.04 -0.60
N ARG A 34 -7.19 -30.69 0.51
CA ARG A 34 -7.82 -30.36 1.81
C ARG A 34 -7.84 -28.86 2.12
N VAL A 35 -7.20 -28.02 1.30
CA VAL A 35 -7.13 -26.57 1.56
C VAL A 35 -8.48 -25.91 1.28
N ALA A 36 -9.20 -25.54 2.34
CA ALA A 36 -10.47 -24.84 2.27
C ALA A 36 -10.33 -23.31 2.18
N ALA A 37 -9.19 -22.76 2.59
CA ALA A 37 -8.96 -21.31 2.62
C ALA A 37 -7.54 -20.95 2.19
N VAL A 38 -7.41 -19.88 1.40
CA VAL A 38 -6.13 -19.26 1.09
C VAL A 38 -6.08 -17.87 1.71
N VAL A 39 -5.05 -17.61 2.52
CA VAL A 39 -4.73 -16.28 3.04
C VAL A 39 -3.47 -15.79 2.32
N THR A 40 -3.56 -14.65 1.65
CA THR A 40 -2.45 -14.05 0.90
C THR A 40 -2.35 -12.55 1.19
N SER A 41 -1.46 -11.85 0.50
CA SER A 41 -1.32 -10.39 0.56
C SER A 41 -1.03 -9.83 -0.84
N ALA A 42 -1.18 -8.52 -1.02
CA ALA A 42 -0.94 -7.87 -2.32
C ALA A 42 0.45 -8.17 -2.94
N PRO A 43 1.55 -8.25 -2.17
CA PRO A 43 2.86 -8.63 -2.71
C PRO A 43 3.03 -10.11 -3.09
N VAL A 44 2.11 -11.01 -2.71
CA VAL A 44 2.21 -12.44 -3.00
C VAL A 44 1.13 -12.87 -3.99
N GLY A 45 -0.14 -12.61 -3.67
CA GLY A 45 -1.29 -12.94 -4.49
C GLY A 45 -1.60 -14.44 -4.55
N MET A 46 -2.38 -14.83 -5.56
CA MET A 46 -2.72 -16.23 -5.86
C MET A 46 -2.88 -16.38 -7.37
N PRO A 47 -2.15 -17.30 -8.03
CA PRO A 47 -2.27 -17.46 -9.48
C PRO A 47 -3.59 -18.19 -9.83
N PRO A 48 -4.20 -17.93 -11.00
CA PRO A 48 -5.45 -18.59 -11.39
C PRO A 48 -5.37 -20.12 -11.43
N SER A 49 -4.19 -20.68 -11.70
CA SER A 49 -3.96 -22.13 -11.78
C SER A 49 -4.23 -22.86 -10.46
N TRP A 50 -4.19 -22.16 -9.32
CA TRP A 50 -4.49 -22.76 -8.02
C TRP A 50 -5.95 -23.16 -7.87
N LEU A 51 -6.88 -22.49 -8.57
CA LEU A 51 -8.29 -22.86 -8.53
C LEU A 51 -8.53 -24.30 -8.99
N ALA A 52 -7.73 -24.80 -9.94
CA ALA A 52 -7.78 -26.19 -10.37
C ALA A 52 -7.02 -27.15 -9.43
N GLN A 53 -6.05 -26.65 -8.67
CA GLN A 53 -5.22 -27.44 -7.75
C GLN A 53 -5.83 -27.55 -6.35
N LEU A 54 -6.76 -26.65 -6.01
CA LEU A 54 -7.42 -26.53 -4.73
C LEU A 54 -8.92 -26.84 -4.86
N PRO A 55 -9.30 -28.10 -5.07
CA PRO A 55 -10.69 -28.47 -5.35
C PRO A 55 -11.63 -28.23 -4.16
N ALA A 56 -11.10 -28.12 -2.94
CA ALA A 56 -11.86 -27.84 -1.73
C ALA A 56 -11.88 -26.35 -1.36
N LEU A 57 -11.37 -25.45 -2.20
CA LEU A 57 -11.25 -24.02 -1.86
C LEU A 57 -12.61 -23.34 -1.73
N GLU A 58 -12.90 -22.83 -0.54
CA GLU A 58 -14.15 -22.15 -0.21
C GLU A 58 -13.97 -20.64 -0.04
N VAL A 59 -12.76 -20.15 0.24
CA VAL A 59 -12.51 -18.71 0.42
C VAL A 59 -11.08 -18.30 0.08
N LEU A 60 -10.95 -17.14 -0.58
CA LEU A 60 -9.69 -16.43 -0.77
C LEU A 60 -9.71 -15.13 0.05
N SER A 61 -8.78 -14.96 0.98
CA SER A 61 -8.67 -13.77 1.82
C SER A 61 -7.35 -13.05 1.58
N SER A 62 -7.42 -11.76 1.25
CA SER A 62 -6.25 -10.89 1.09
C SER A 62 -6.04 -10.04 2.34
N PHE A 63 -4.88 -10.20 2.97
CA PHE A 63 -4.38 -9.30 3.99
C PHE A 63 -3.89 -8.00 3.35
N GLY A 64 -4.84 -7.11 3.02
CA GLY A 64 -4.59 -5.82 2.40
C GLY A 64 -5.70 -5.39 1.46
N VAL A 65 -5.48 -4.28 0.76
CA VAL A 65 -6.45 -3.70 -0.20
C VAL A 65 -6.07 -3.90 -1.66
N GLY A 66 -4.82 -4.27 -1.95
CA GLY A 66 -4.37 -4.56 -3.32
C GLY A 66 -4.90 -5.91 -3.78
N LEU A 67 -5.57 -5.93 -4.93
CA LEU A 67 -6.21 -7.13 -5.50
C LEU A 67 -5.60 -7.52 -6.85
N ASP A 68 -4.59 -6.78 -7.34
CA ASP A 68 -4.05 -6.90 -8.70
C ASP A 68 -3.48 -8.29 -9.02
N ARG A 69 -3.06 -9.03 -7.98
CA ARG A 69 -2.49 -10.38 -8.10
C ARG A 69 -3.46 -11.50 -7.72
N LEU A 70 -4.76 -11.19 -7.58
CA LEU A 70 -5.79 -12.17 -7.29
C LEU A 70 -6.54 -12.53 -8.57
N PRO A 71 -6.99 -13.78 -8.74
CA PRO A 71 -7.64 -14.22 -9.96
C PRO A 71 -9.14 -13.88 -9.91
N LEU A 72 -9.48 -12.60 -9.78
CA LEU A 72 -10.84 -12.13 -9.46
C LEU A 72 -11.90 -12.62 -10.46
N ASP A 73 -11.58 -12.63 -11.75
CA ASP A 73 -12.52 -13.08 -12.79
C ASP A 73 -12.75 -14.60 -12.71
N ALA A 74 -11.69 -15.37 -12.48
CA ALA A 74 -11.80 -16.82 -12.36
C ALA A 74 -12.47 -17.24 -11.04
N ALA A 75 -12.17 -16.54 -9.93
CA ALA A 75 -12.84 -16.70 -8.66
C ALA A 75 -14.34 -16.41 -8.80
N ARG A 76 -14.72 -15.31 -9.46
CA ARG A 76 -16.12 -14.99 -9.74
C ARG A 76 -16.81 -16.06 -10.58
N ALA A 77 -16.15 -16.57 -11.62
CA ALA A 77 -16.71 -17.62 -12.48
C ALA A 77 -17.00 -18.93 -11.73
N GLN A 78 -16.23 -19.23 -10.67
CA GLN A 78 -16.42 -20.41 -9.82
C GLN A 78 -17.24 -20.14 -8.56
N GLY A 79 -17.76 -18.91 -8.38
CA GLY A 79 -18.50 -18.53 -7.16
C GLY A 79 -17.64 -18.47 -5.90
N LEU A 80 -16.30 -18.38 -6.03
CA LEU A 80 -15.37 -18.30 -4.90
C LEU A 80 -15.43 -16.90 -4.26
N PRO A 81 -15.82 -16.78 -2.98
CA PRO A 81 -15.75 -15.54 -2.23
C PRO A 81 -14.32 -15.03 -2.08
N VAL A 82 -14.13 -13.72 -2.30
CA VAL A 82 -12.85 -13.04 -2.11
C VAL A 82 -12.99 -11.93 -1.06
N GLY A 83 -12.32 -12.10 0.07
CA GLY A 83 -12.25 -11.13 1.16
C GLY A 83 -11.00 -10.24 1.07
N TYR A 84 -11.10 -9.00 1.56
CA TYR A 84 -9.99 -8.06 1.65
C TYR A 84 -10.23 -7.05 2.80
N THR A 85 -9.26 -6.18 3.11
CA THR A 85 -9.31 -5.32 4.31
C THR A 85 -9.41 -3.81 3.98
N PRO A 86 -10.51 -3.33 3.39
CA PRO A 86 -10.69 -1.91 3.10
C PRO A 86 -10.76 -1.08 4.39
N ASN A 87 -10.45 0.21 4.27
CA ASN A 87 -10.62 1.26 5.28
C ASN A 87 -9.68 1.22 6.50
N VAL A 88 -9.15 0.08 6.91
CA VAL A 88 -8.41 -0.05 8.18
C VAL A 88 -6.96 0.45 8.12
N LEU A 89 -6.40 0.64 6.92
CA LEU A 89 -4.99 1.01 6.72
C LEU A 89 -4.79 2.43 6.17
N ASN A 90 -5.88 3.15 5.88
CA ASN A 90 -5.82 4.41 5.14
C ASN A 90 -4.96 5.46 5.86
N ASP A 91 -5.17 5.59 7.18
CA ASP A 91 -4.48 6.59 7.99
C ASP A 91 -3.00 6.25 8.16
N CYS A 92 -2.66 4.99 8.46
CA CYS A 92 -1.27 4.56 8.59
C CYS A 92 -0.47 4.77 7.30
N VAL A 93 -1.07 4.47 6.14
CA VAL A 93 -0.42 4.71 4.84
C VAL A 93 -0.28 6.21 4.55
N ALA A 94 -1.30 7.01 4.89
CA ALA A 94 -1.23 8.46 4.73
C ALA A 94 -0.17 9.11 5.65
N ASP A 95 -0.05 8.62 6.90
CA ASP A 95 0.99 9.05 7.84
C ASP A 95 2.38 8.74 7.29
N LEU A 96 2.58 7.54 6.75
CA LEU A 96 3.85 7.15 6.14
C LEU A 96 4.18 8.00 4.91
N ALA A 97 3.20 8.29 4.05
CA ALA A 97 3.40 9.15 2.89
C ALA A 97 3.86 10.56 3.30
N MET A 98 3.23 11.15 4.32
CA MET A 98 3.66 12.45 4.87
C MET A 98 5.05 12.38 5.53
N GLY A 99 5.34 11.30 6.27
CA GLY A 99 6.65 11.06 6.86
C GLY A 99 7.77 11.00 5.82
N LEU A 100 7.56 10.24 4.73
CA LEU A 100 8.50 10.14 3.62
C LEU A 100 8.66 11.48 2.88
N LEU A 101 7.58 12.23 2.68
CA LEU A 101 7.64 13.56 2.08
C LEU A 101 8.50 14.51 2.94
N ILE A 102 8.25 14.54 4.25
CA ILE A 102 8.99 15.38 5.19
C ILE A 102 10.47 14.95 5.23
N ASP A 103 10.75 13.65 5.30
CA ASP A 103 12.13 13.16 5.29
C ASP A 103 12.84 13.51 3.98
N GLY A 104 12.19 13.33 2.83
CA GLY A 104 12.73 13.70 1.53
C GLY A 104 13.08 15.19 1.43
N ALA A 105 12.21 16.07 1.93
CA ALA A 105 12.41 17.51 1.88
C ALA A 105 13.42 18.03 2.94
N ARG A 106 13.32 17.51 4.17
CA ARG A 106 14.10 17.97 5.34
C ARG A 106 15.35 17.17 5.61
N ARG A 107 15.53 16.06 4.90
CA ARG A 107 16.67 15.14 4.98
C ARG A 107 16.91 14.62 6.39
N ILE A 108 15.84 14.27 7.12
CA ILE A 108 15.91 13.87 8.54
C ILE A 108 16.83 12.66 8.71
N ALA A 109 16.62 11.60 7.95
CA ALA A 109 17.43 10.39 8.03
C ALA A 109 18.90 10.63 7.66
N ALA A 110 19.17 11.54 6.71
CA ALA A 110 20.53 11.90 6.34
C ALA A 110 21.21 12.79 7.39
N ALA A 111 20.46 13.66 8.06
CA ALA A 111 20.93 14.47 9.18
C ALA A 111 21.20 13.61 10.43
N ASP A 112 20.36 12.63 10.74
CA ASP A 112 20.61 11.65 11.80
C ASP A 112 21.95 10.92 11.57
N ARG A 113 22.19 10.41 10.34
CA ARG A 113 23.47 9.78 9.99
C ARG A 113 24.66 10.74 10.08
N PHE A 114 24.46 12.03 9.78
CA PHE A 114 25.51 13.05 9.90
C PHE A 114 25.90 13.29 11.36
N VAL A 115 24.93 13.32 12.27
CA VAL A 115 25.19 13.43 13.71
C VAL A 115 25.87 12.17 14.24
N ARG A 116 25.36 10.98 13.91
CA ARG A 116 25.89 9.70 14.43
C ARG A 116 27.34 9.43 14.06
N ARG A 117 27.83 9.96 12.94
CA ARG A 117 29.22 9.82 12.51
C ARG A 117 30.16 10.93 12.99
N GLY A 118 29.65 11.86 13.81
CA GLY A 118 30.45 12.91 14.45
C GLY A 118 30.69 14.16 13.60
N ASP A 119 30.16 14.24 12.37
CA ASP A 119 30.40 15.38 11.47
C ASP A 119 29.84 16.70 12.03
N TRP A 120 28.85 16.64 12.92
CA TRP A 120 28.30 17.86 13.52
C TRP A 120 29.31 18.63 14.38
N LEU A 121 30.32 17.94 14.91
CA LEU A 121 31.44 18.57 15.61
C LEU A 121 32.35 19.38 14.66
N GLN A 122 32.31 19.06 13.36
CA GLN A 122 33.15 19.67 12.32
C GLN A 122 32.41 20.78 11.56
N GLY A 123 31.08 20.83 11.62
CA GLY A 123 30.31 21.86 10.93
C GLY A 123 28.80 21.66 10.99
N ARG A 124 28.06 22.66 10.48
CA ARG A 124 26.59 22.63 10.42
C ARG A 124 26.12 21.78 9.24
N TYR A 125 25.00 21.09 9.43
CA TYR A 125 24.30 20.41 8.34
C TYR A 125 23.78 21.44 7.32
N PRO A 126 23.86 21.19 6.00
CA PRO A 126 23.40 22.14 4.99
C PRO A 126 21.90 22.49 5.09
N PRO A 127 21.47 23.68 4.63
CA PRO A 127 20.05 24.03 4.52
C PRO A 127 19.26 23.01 3.69
N THR A 128 17.99 22.81 4.04
CA THR A 128 17.08 21.85 3.39
C THR A 128 15.78 22.50 2.93
N THR A 129 14.93 21.74 2.25
CA THR A 129 13.73 22.27 1.57
C THR A 129 12.55 22.38 2.53
N ARG A 130 11.94 23.57 2.62
CA ARG A 130 10.69 23.75 3.38
C ARG A 130 9.53 22.97 2.75
N VAL A 131 8.76 22.26 3.58
CA VAL A 131 7.51 21.56 3.20
C VAL A 131 6.31 22.50 3.19
N SER A 132 6.12 23.29 4.25
CA SER A 132 4.91 24.10 4.40
C SER A 132 4.73 25.11 3.26
N GLY A 133 3.49 25.30 2.82
CA GLY A 133 3.15 26.21 1.72
C GLY A 133 3.52 25.73 0.32
N LYS A 134 4.00 24.48 0.15
CA LYS A 134 4.35 23.89 -1.15
C LYS A 134 3.13 23.28 -1.85
N ARG A 135 3.28 22.95 -3.13
CA ARG A 135 2.27 22.27 -3.96
C ARG A 135 2.44 20.76 -3.88
N LEU A 136 1.41 20.05 -3.41
CA LEU A 136 1.34 18.60 -3.38
C LEU A 136 0.43 18.08 -4.49
N GLY A 137 0.99 17.32 -5.42
CA GLY A 137 0.24 16.55 -6.41
C GLY A 137 -0.03 15.14 -5.90
N ILE A 138 -1.28 14.67 -6.01
CA ILE A 138 -1.69 13.31 -5.61
C ILE A 138 -2.24 12.56 -6.82
N VAL A 139 -1.62 11.45 -7.18
CA VAL A 139 -2.14 10.52 -8.19
C VAL A 139 -3.15 9.61 -7.52
N GLY A 140 -4.43 9.70 -7.90
CA GLY A 140 -5.48 8.93 -7.27
C GLY A 140 -6.00 9.53 -5.96
N LEU A 141 -7.06 10.33 -6.04
CA LEU A 141 -7.78 10.86 -4.88
C LEU A 141 -8.79 9.86 -4.29
N GLY A 142 -8.34 8.63 -4.08
CA GLY A 142 -9.08 7.60 -3.35
C GLY A 142 -9.05 7.83 -1.84
N ARG A 143 -9.42 6.81 -1.04
CA ARG A 143 -9.46 6.92 0.42
C ARG A 143 -8.12 7.34 1.04
N ILE A 144 -7.02 6.75 0.57
CA ILE A 144 -5.66 7.11 1.01
C ILE A 144 -5.30 8.52 0.52
N GLY A 145 -5.50 8.83 -0.76
CA GLY A 145 -5.20 10.16 -1.31
C GLY A 145 -5.93 11.30 -0.59
N GLN A 146 -7.19 11.10 -0.20
CA GLN A 146 -7.94 12.06 0.61
C GLN A 146 -7.37 12.21 2.03
N ALA A 147 -6.94 11.10 2.66
CA ALA A 147 -6.30 11.14 3.97
C ALA A 147 -4.94 11.86 3.94
N VAL A 148 -4.17 11.69 2.85
CA VAL A 148 -2.94 12.44 2.58
C VAL A 148 -3.25 13.93 2.38
N ALA A 149 -4.21 14.26 1.53
CA ALA A 149 -4.62 15.63 1.26
C ALA A 149 -5.04 16.38 2.53
N ARG A 150 -5.83 15.74 3.39
CA ARG A 150 -6.26 16.32 4.69
C ARG A 150 -5.08 16.68 5.58
N ARG A 151 -4.07 15.82 5.67
CA ARG A 151 -2.85 16.05 6.47
C ARG A 151 -1.99 17.15 5.86
N ALA A 152 -1.79 17.10 4.54
CA ALA A 152 -1.03 18.11 3.81
C ALA A 152 -1.64 19.52 3.93
N ALA A 153 -2.97 19.63 4.01
CA ALA A 153 -3.64 20.89 4.28
C ALA A 153 -3.23 21.51 5.64
N GLY A 154 -2.93 20.69 6.65
CA GLY A 154 -2.40 21.15 7.93
C GLY A 154 -0.96 21.70 7.86
N PHE A 155 -0.26 21.50 6.74
CA PHE A 155 1.04 22.13 6.45
C PHE A 155 0.89 23.33 5.51
N ASP A 156 -0.31 23.89 5.36
CA ASP A 156 -0.64 24.99 4.44
C ASP A 156 -0.31 24.67 2.97
N MET A 157 -0.26 23.39 2.60
CA MET A 157 0.08 23.00 1.22
C MET A 157 -1.10 23.25 0.28
N SER A 158 -0.78 23.68 -0.94
CA SER A 158 -1.75 23.68 -2.04
C SER A 158 -1.87 22.27 -2.61
N ILE A 159 -3.08 21.74 -2.71
CA ILE A 159 -3.30 20.34 -3.12
C ILE A 159 -3.91 20.29 -4.52
N GLY A 160 -3.27 19.50 -5.38
CA GLY A 160 -3.77 19.11 -6.68
C GLY A 160 -3.84 17.59 -6.79
N TYR A 161 -4.72 17.07 -7.62
CA TYR A 161 -4.84 15.64 -7.84
C TYR A 161 -5.16 15.30 -9.28
N HIS A 162 -4.86 14.06 -9.67
CA HIS A 162 -5.30 13.49 -10.93
C HIS A 162 -6.03 12.18 -10.71
N ASN A 163 -7.25 12.10 -11.23
CA ASN A 163 -8.05 10.89 -11.42
C ASN A 163 -8.49 10.81 -12.87
N ARG A 164 -8.82 9.58 -13.34
CA ARG A 164 -9.46 9.36 -14.66
C ARG A 164 -10.75 10.17 -14.83
N ARG A 165 -11.50 10.34 -13.75
CA ARG A 165 -12.68 11.22 -13.67
C ARG A 165 -12.54 12.14 -12.46
N PRO A 166 -12.84 13.45 -12.58
CA PRO A 166 -12.85 14.34 -11.43
C PRO A 166 -13.73 13.79 -10.31
N MET A 167 -13.34 14.03 -9.07
CA MET A 167 -14.17 13.71 -7.91
C MET A 167 -15.09 14.90 -7.63
N GLU A 168 -16.39 14.65 -7.50
CA GLU A 168 -17.35 15.68 -7.11
C GLU A 168 -17.24 16.01 -5.62
N GLY A 169 -17.52 17.26 -5.25
CA GLY A 169 -17.61 17.68 -3.84
C GLY A 169 -16.27 17.85 -3.10
N VAL A 170 -15.13 17.84 -3.80
CA VAL A 170 -13.81 18.10 -3.19
C VAL A 170 -13.31 19.50 -3.54
N ALA A 171 -12.68 20.16 -2.57
CA ALA A 171 -12.16 21.53 -2.74
C ALA A 171 -10.79 21.59 -3.45
N TRP A 172 -10.17 20.44 -3.73
CA TRP A 172 -8.82 20.38 -4.28
C TRP A 172 -8.82 20.49 -5.81
N ARG A 173 -7.73 21.02 -6.35
CA ARG A 173 -7.54 21.23 -7.78
C ARG A 173 -7.47 19.88 -8.51
N HIS A 174 -8.32 19.66 -9.50
CA HIS A 174 -8.16 18.54 -10.44
C HIS A 174 -7.27 18.95 -11.60
N GLU A 175 -6.33 18.08 -11.97
CA GLU A 175 -5.49 18.22 -13.15
C GLU A 175 -5.90 17.22 -14.23
N ALA A 176 -5.94 17.68 -15.49
CA ALA A 176 -6.45 16.90 -16.61
C ALA A 176 -5.55 15.70 -16.98
N SER A 177 -4.26 15.74 -16.63
CA SER A 177 -3.30 14.67 -16.90
C SER A 177 -2.25 14.54 -15.80
N LEU A 178 -1.59 13.38 -15.73
CA LEU A 178 -0.46 13.15 -14.84
C LEU A 178 0.70 14.11 -15.10
N LEU A 179 0.95 14.45 -16.38
CA LEU A 179 2.01 15.39 -16.74
C LEU A 179 1.68 16.82 -16.30
N ALA A 180 0.42 17.25 -16.43
CA ALA A 180 -0.02 18.55 -15.92
C ALA A 180 0.12 18.63 -14.40
N LEU A 181 -0.28 17.57 -13.69
CA LEU A 181 -0.11 17.47 -12.24
C LEU A 181 1.38 17.53 -11.85
N ALA A 182 2.23 16.76 -12.50
CA ALA A 182 3.67 16.73 -12.21
C ALA A 182 4.35 18.07 -12.51
N GLY A 183 3.98 18.76 -13.60
CA GLY A 183 4.51 20.09 -13.92
C GLY A 183 4.06 21.17 -12.94
N TRP A 184 2.91 21.00 -12.31
CA TRP A 184 2.40 21.91 -11.29
C TRP A 184 2.91 21.59 -9.88
N ALA A 185 3.20 20.34 -9.54
CA ALA A 185 3.51 19.96 -8.16
C ALA A 185 4.98 20.23 -7.78
N ASP A 186 5.24 20.56 -6.52
CA ASP A 186 6.59 20.55 -5.94
C ASP A 186 6.94 19.16 -5.37
N PHE A 187 5.92 18.43 -4.91
CA PHE A 187 6.00 17.03 -4.46
C PHE A 187 4.88 16.21 -5.10
N LEU A 188 5.18 14.99 -5.54
CA LEU A 188 4.19 14.06 -6.10
C LEU A 188 4.06 12.82 -5.22
N VAL A 189 2.83 12.47 -4.86
CA VAL A 189 2.47 11.23 -4.15
C VAL A 189 1.71 10.33 -5.11
N LEU A 190 2.12 9.06 -5.16
CA LEU A 190 1.58 8.02 -6.03
C LEU A 190 0.62 7.08 -5.29
#